data_AF-A0A4Q3J495-F1
#
_entry.id   AF-A0A4Q3J495-F1
#
_cell.length_a   1.000
_cell.length_b   1.000
_cell.length_c   1.000
_cell.angle_alpha   90.00
_cell.angle_beta   90.00
_cell.angle_gamma   90.00
#
_symmetry.space_group_name_H-M   'P 1'
#
loop_
_entity.id
_entity.type
_entity.pdbx_description
1 polymer ?
#
loop_
_entity_poly.entity_id
_entity_poly.type
_entity_poly.pdbx_seq_one_letter_code
_entity_poly.pdbx_strand_id
1 'polypeptide(L)'
;MSGLLVAGTTSDAGKSVVTTGLCRAFARRGIAVAPFKAQNMSNNSMVCADPDGTTAEIGRAQWIQARAAGVRPEPAMNPVLLKPGSDRRSHVVLMGAPAGEVDARNWEAGRRHLAEAAHAAYDDLASRFEIVVAEGAGSPSEINLRAGDYVNMG
;
A
#
# COMPACT_ATOMS: atom_id res chain seq x y z
N MET A 1 3.02 -2.77 -19.76
CA MET A 1 3.22 -2.22 -18.41
C MET A 1 3.79 -3.31 -17.54
N SER A 2 4.78 -2.99 -16.69
CA SER A 2 5.47 -3.97 -15.86
C SER A 2 5.18 -3.72 -14.38
N GLY A 3 4.73 -4.73 -13.65
CA GLY A 3 4.63 -4.71 -12.19
C GLY A 3 5.78 -5.49 -11.55
N LEU A 4 6.31 -4.99 -10.43
CA LEU A 4 7.32 -5.70 -9.65
C LEU A 4 6.85 -5.84 -8.20
N LEU A 5 6.63 -7.07 -7.74
CA LEU A 5 6.29 -7.36 -6.35
C LEU A 5 7.56 -7.64 -5.54
N VAL A 6 7.73 -6.92 -4.43
CA VAL A 6 8.73 -7.19 -3.40
C VAL A 6 8.07 -7.97 -2.27
N ALA A 7 8.28 -9.29 -2.28
CA ALA A 7 7.83 -10.19 -1.24
C ALA A 7 8.93 -10.49 -0.22
N GLY A 8 8.55 -10.99 0.95
CA GLY A 8 9.48 -11.42 2.00
C GLY A 8 8.86 -12.57 2.79
N THR A 9 9.69 -13.42 3.39
CA THR A 9 9.24 -14.63 4.10
C THR A 9 8.63 -14.33 5.47
N THR A 10 8.81 -13.11 5.98
CA THR A 10 8.28 -12.64 7.26
C THR A 10 7.88 -11.16 7.18
N SER A 11 7.11 -10.70 8.16
CA SER A 11 7.08 -9.27 8.53
C SER A 11 8.48 -8.79 8.93
N ASP A 12 8.81 -7.53 8.62
CA ASP A 12 10.12 -6.92 8.92
C ASP A 12 11.34 -7.51 8.20
N ALA A 13 11.13 -8.33 7.16
CA ALA A 13 12.20 -8.85 6.29
C ALA A 13 12.94 -7.77 5.43
N GLY A 14 12.71 -6.48 5.67
CA GLY A 14 13.32 -5.38 4.92
C GLY A 14 12.61 -4.99 3.61
N LYS A 15 11.39 -5.48 3.36
CA LYS A 15 10.61 -5.22 2.13
C LYS A 15 10.49 -3.72 1.82
N SER A 16 10.18 -2.89 2.80
CA SER A 16 10.03 -1.44 2.60
C SER A 16 11.33 -0.76 2.19
N VAL A 17 12.47 -1.20 2.72
CA VAL A 17 13.80 -0.67 2.36
C VAL A 17 14.14 -1.05 0.93
N VAL A 18 13.95 -2.31 0.56
CA VAL A 18 14.18 -2.81 -0.80
C VAL A 18 13.29 -2.07 -1.81
N THR A 19 11.99 -1.95 -1.52
CA THR A 19 11.03 -1.20 -2.34
C THR A 19 11.48 0.26 -2.52
N THR A 20 11.88 0.93 -1.45
CA THR A 20 12.40 2.31 -1.50
C THR A 20 13.64 2.42 -2.39
N GLY A 21 14.58 1.49 -2.26
CA GLY A 21 15.80 1.43 -3.07
C GLY A 21 15.51 1.23 -4.55
N LEU A 22 14.57 0.34 -4.89
CA LEU A 22 14.12 0.10 -6.25
C LEU A 22 13.44 1.32 -6.86
N CYS A 23 12.50 1.95 -6.13
CA CYS A 23 11.88 3.21 -6.54
C CYS A 23 12.94 4.27 -6.87
N ARG A 24 13.93 4.45 -6.00
CA ARG A 24 15.04 5.39 -6.24
C ARG A 24 15.87 5.00 -7.46
N ALA A 25 16.16 3.71 -7.63
CA ALA A 25 16.97 3.21 -8.72
C ALA A 25 16.31 3.41 -10.09
N PHE A 26 14.99 3.17 -10.20
CA PHE A 26 14.22 3.41 -11.42
C PHE A 26 14.11 4.91 -11.73
N ALA A 27 13.75 5.73 -10.73
CA ALA A 27 13.65 7.18 -10.90
C ALA A 27 14.97 7.82 -11.39
N ARG A 28 16.12 7.39 -10.85
CA ARG A 28 17.45 7.87 -11.30
C ARG A 28 17.80 7.50 -12.73
N ARG A 29 17.10 6.52 -13.32
CA ARG A 29 17.27 6.09 -14.71
C ARG A 29 16.24 6.75 -15.65
N GLY A 30 15.45 7.70 -15.15
CA GLY A 30 14.41 8.38 -15.92
C GLY A 30 13.16 7.53 -16.17
N ILE A 31 13.01 6.41 -15.48
CA ILE A 31 11.83 5.55 -15.59
C ILE A 31 10.74 6.10 -14.66
N ALA A 32 9.54 6.33 -15.19
CA ALA A 32 8.38 6.75 -14.41
C ALA A 32 7.92 5.60 -13.51
N VAL A 33 8.24 5.69 -12.21
CA VAL A 33 7.96 4.67 -11.20
C VAL A 33 7.00 5.17 -10.14
N ALA A 34 6.04 4.34 -9.76
CA ALA A 34 5.22 4.54 -8.56
C ALA A 34 5.41 3.41 -7.55
N PRO A 35 5.49 3.72 -6.25
CA PRO A 35 5.35 2.70 -5.21
C PRO A 35 3.89 2.34 -5.00
N PHE A 36 3.65 1.11 -4.57
CA PHE A 36 2.31 0.66 -4.21
C PHE A 36 2.35 -0.31 -3.03
N LYS A 37 1.42 -0.16 -2.09
CA LYS A 37 1.14 -1.16 -1.06
C LYS A 37 -0.35 -1.23 -0.83
N ALA A 38 -0.99 -2.25 -1.41
CA ALA A 38 -2.44 -2.48 -1.35
C ALA A 38 -3.00 -2.29 0.06
N GLN A 39 -2.36 -2.92 1.06
CA GLN A 39 -2.66 -2.67 2.45
C GLN A 39 -1.40 -2.53 3.31
N ASN A 40 -1.37 -1.47 4.10
CA ASN A 40 -0.44 -1.33 5.22
C ASN A 40 -1.20 -1.47 6.55
N MET A 41 -0.51 -1.95 7.59
CA MET A 41 -1.00 -1.95 8.96
C MET A 41 0.02 -1.21 9.84
N SER A 42 -0.27 0.04 10.18
CA SER A 42 0.67 0.89 10.94
C SER A 42 -0.02 2.09 11.57
N ASN A 43 0.39 2.42 12.79
CA ASN A 43 0.05 3.71 13.41
C ASN A 43 0.97 4.85 12.94
N ASN A 44 2.06 4.54 12.23
CA ASN A 44 2.99 5.52 11.69
C ASN A 44 2.57 5.94 10.28
N SER A 45 1.90 7.08 10.19
CA SER A 45 1.42 7.67 8.95
C SER A 45 2.04 9.04 8.66
N MET A 46 1.75 9.56 7.48
CA MET A 46 2.11 10.88 6.97
C MET A 46 0.92 11.47 6.21
N VAL A 47 0.88 12.80 6.13
CA VAL A 47 -0.12 13.54 5.36
C VAL A 47 0.40 13.81 3.94
N CYS A 48 -0.42 13.47 2.96
CA CYS A 48 -0.35 13.96 1.60
C CYS A 48 -1.22 15.21 1.52
N ALA A 49 -0.70 16.29 0.94
CA ALA A 49 -1.47 17.51 0.71
C ALA A 49 -1.52 17.76 -0.80
N ASP A 50 -2.74 17.88 -1.34
CA ASP A 50 -2.94 18.29 -2.72
C ASP A 50 -2.92 19.81 -2.85
N PRO A 51 -2.66 20.34 -4.05
CA PRO A 51 -2.58 21.79 -4.29
C PRO A 51 -3.87 22.56 -3.96
N ASP A 52 -5.02 21.88 -3.96
CA ASP A 52 -6.32 22.44 -3.60
C ASP A 52 -6.56 22.51 -2.08
N GLY A 53 -5.58 22.07 -1.27
CA GLY A 53 -5.63 22.06 0.18
C GLY A 53 -6.31 20.81 0.77
N THR A 54 -6.79 19.88 -0.07
CA THR A 54 -7.27 18.60 0.42
C THR A 54 -6.10 17.78 0.97
N THR A 55 -6.38 16.97 2.00
CA THR A 55 -5.35 16.14 2.64
C THR A 55 -5.79 14.69 2.70
N ALA A 56 -4.82 13.80 2.56
CA ALA A 56 -5.01 12.35 2.59
C ALA A 56 -3.93 11.71 3.46
N GLU A 57 -4.29 10.71 4.25
CA GLU A 57 -3.36 9.99 5.12
C GLU A 57 -2.85 8.70 4.47
N ILE A 58 -1.52 8.50 4.47
CA ILE A 58 -0.90 7.24 4.02
C ILE A 58 0.13 6.73 5.04
N GLY A 59 0.48 5.45 4.95
CA GLY A 59 1.57 4.88 5.73
C GLY A 59 2.91 5.58 5.47
N ARG A 60 3.71 5.80 6.52
CA ARG A 60 5.00 6.49 6.43
C ARG A 60 5.97 5.82 5.45
N ALA A 61 5.95 4.48 5.38
CA ALA A 61 6.77 3.73 4.43
C ALA A 61 6.46 4.12 2.98
N GLN A 62 5.18 4.18 2.60
CA GLN A 62 4.76 4.55 1.25
C GLN A 62 5.04 6.01 0.96
N TRP A 63 4.91 6.89 1.95
CA TRP A 63 5.35 8.29 1.80
C TRP A 63 6.84 8.39 1.47
N ILE A 64 7.70 7.66 2.19
CA ILE A 64 9.16 7.64 1.93
C ILE A 64 9.45 7.04 0.55
N GLN A 65 8.74 5.98 0.15
CA GLN A 65 8.89 5.36 -1.16
C GLN A 65 8.51 6.33 -2.29
N ALA A 66 7.44 7.11 -2.13
CA ALA A 66 7.03 8.13 -3.11
C ALA A 66 8.11 9.20 -3.27
N ARG A 67 8.67 9.66 -2.15
CA ARG A 67 9.82 10.59 -2.16
C ARG A 67 11.05 9.99 -2.85
N ALA A 68 11.30 8.70 -2.68
CA ALA A 68 12.41 8.00 -3.32
C ALA A 68 12.21 7.88 -4.85
N ALA A 69 10.97 7.62 -5.28
CA ALA A 69 10.54 7.64 -6.67
C ALA A 69 10.51 9.05 -7.30
N GLY A 70 10.59 10.12 -6.49
CA GLY A 70 10.53 11.50 -6.98
C GLY A 70 9.13 11.95 -7.40
N VAL A 71 8.09 11.28 -6.90
CA VAL A 71 6.68 11.55 -7.21
C VAL A 71 5.97 12.16 -5.99
N ARG A 72 4.85 12.86 -6.22
CA ARG A 72 4.02 13.37 -5.13
C ARG A 72 3.41 12.17 -4.37
N PRO A 73 3.53 12.11 -3.04
CA PRO A 73 2.81 11.11 -2.25
C PRO A 73 1.30 11.29 -2.42
N GLU A 74 0.57 10.21 -2.67
CA GLU A 74 -0.88 10.23 -2.89
C GLU A 74 -1.53 8.94 -2.36
N PRO A 75 -2.83 8.95 -2.02
CA PRO A 75 -3.51 7.81 -1.39
C PRO A 75 -3.52 6.54 -2.24
N ALA A 76 -3.46 6.64 -3.57
CA ALA A 76 -3.39 5.46 -4.44
C ALA A 76 -2.15 4.58 -4.18
N MET A 77 -1.06 5.16 -3.63
CA MET A 77 0.16 4.42 -3.29
C MET A 77 -0.01 3.57 -2.01
N ASN A 78 -0.99 3.89 -1.17
CA ASN A 78 -1.40 3.09 0.00
C ASN A 78 -2.93 3.20 0.21
N PRO A 79 -3.75 2.52 -0.62
CA PRO A 79 -5.19 2.74 -0.64
C PRO A 79 -5.88 2.26 0.63
N VAL A 80 -5.31 1.26 1.31
CA VAL A 80 -5.83 0.75 2.60
C VAL A 80 -4.74 0.88 3.66
N LEU A 81 -5.00 1.69 4.68
CA LEU A 81 -4.16 1.79 5.87
C LEU A 81 -4.98 1.37 7.09
N LEU A 82 -4.59 0.25 7.71
CA LEU A 82 -5.16 -0.22 8.95
C LEU A 82 -4.36 0.34 10.13
N LYS A 83 -5.04 1.00 11.07
CA LYS A 83 -4.46 1.50 12.31
C LYS A 83 -4.88 0.58 13.47
N PRO A 84 -3.98 -0.28 13.97
CA PRO A 84 -4.35 -1.25 15.01
C PRO A 84 -4.73 -0.53 16.32
N GLY A 85 -5.87 -0.95 16.88
CA GLY A 85 -6.41 -0.49 18.17
C GLY A 85 -6.56 -1.62 19.20
N SER A 86 -7.45 -1.44 20.18
CA SER A 86 -7.76 -2.47 21.18
C SER A 86 -8.69 -3.56 20.63
N ASP A 87 -8.85 -4.65 21.38
CA ASP A 87 -9.89 -5.68 21.17
C ASP A 87 -9.90 -6.33 19.77
N ARG A 88 -8.71 -6.46 19.15
CA ARG A 88 -8.54 -7.05 17.81
C ARG A 88 -9.28 -6.29 16.70
N ARG A 89 -9.48 -4.98 16.89
CA ARG A 89 -10.04 -4.08 15.88
C ARG A 89 -8.95 -3.17 15.31
N SER A 90 -9.17 -2.75 14.06
CA SER A 90 -8.33 -1.73 13.41
C SER A 90 -9.22 -0.67 12.79
N HIS A 91 -8.85 0.60 12.97
CA HIS A 91 -9.47 1.68 12.21
C HIS A 91 -8.99 1.61 10.77
N VAL A 92 -9.89 1.85 9.83
CA VAL A 92 -9.61 1.87 8.41
C VAL A 92 -9.43 3.31 7.96
N VAL A 93 -8.31 3.59 7.30
CA VAL A 93 -8.15 4.75 6.43
C VAL A 93 -8.18 4.21 4.99
N LEU A 94 -9.22 4.57 4.25
CA LEU A 94 -9.46 4.15 2.86
C LEU A 94 -9.28 5.36 1.95
N MET A 95 -8.40 5.23 0.96
CA MET A 95 -8.02 6.31 0.03
C MET A 95 -7.69 7.62 0.75
N GLY A 96 -7.02 7.52 1.90
CA GLY A 96 -6.58 8.66 2.69
C GLY A 96 -7.60 9.26 3.66
N ALA A 97 -8.82 8.72 3.72
CA ALA A 97 -9.88 9.20 4.61
C ALA A 97 -10.34 8.13 5.61
N PRO A 98 -10.79 8.50 6.83
CA PRO A 98 -11.37 7.55 7.77
C PRO A 98 -12.59 6.82 7.18
N ALA A 99 -12.63 5.50 7.31
CA ALA A 99 -13.65 4.63 6.69
C ALA A 99 -14.21 3.56 7.64
N GLY A 100 -14.18 3.81 8.95
CA GLY A 100 -14.74 2.92 9.97
C GLY A 100 -13.70 1.96 10.57
N GLU A 101 -14.16 0.77 10.95
CA GLU A 101 -13.35 -0.25 11.63
C GLU A 101 -13.54 -1.63 11.00
N VAL A 102 -12.48 -2.45 11.09
CA VAL A 102 -12.52 -3.87 10.76
C VAL A 102 -12.17 -4.71 11.98
N ASP A 103 -12.89 -5.82 12.15
CA ASP A 103 -12.64 -6.83 13.18
C ASP A 103 -11.85 -8.00 12.58
N ALA A 104 -10.84 -8.49 13.30
CA ALA A 104 -10.02 -9.63 12.87
C ALA A 104 -10.82 -10.93 12.61
N ARG A 105 -12.05 -11.06 13.14
CA ARG A 105 -12.92 -12.24 13.01
C ARG A 105 -13.74 -12.27 11.72
N ASN A 106 -14.01 -11.12 11.09
CA ASN A 106 -14.82 -11.02 9.87
C ASN A 106 -13.95 -10.78 8.62
N TRP A 107 -12.80 -11.48 8.57
CA TRP A 107 -11.71 -11.19 7.64
C TRP A 107 -12.08 -11.31 6.16
N GLU A 108 -12.89 -12.29 5.77
CA GLU A 108 -13.24 -12.51 4.36
C GLU A 108 -14.33 -11.55 3.85
N ALA A 109 -15.49 -11.50 4.50
CA ALA A 109 -16.61 -10.68 4.03
C ALA A 109 -16.38 -9.17 4.19
N GLY A 110 -15.64 -8.76 5.24
CA GLY A 110 -15.41 -7.35 5.56
C GLY A 110 -14.42 -6.64 4.65
N ARG A 111 -13.68 -7.37 3.80
CA ARG A 111 -12.52 -6.81 3.07
C ARG A 111 -12.70 -6.69 1.56
N ARG A 112 -13.81 -7.18 1.00
CA ARG A 112 -14.07 -7.10 -0.45
C ARG A 112 -14.00 -5.66 -0.98
N HIS A 113 -14.66 -4.72 -0.31
CA HIS A 113 -14.63 -3.31 -0.71
C HIS A 113 -13.22 -2.68 -0.58
N LEU A 114 -12.39 -3.17 0.35
CA LEU A 114 -11.00 -2.75 0.49
C LEU A 114 -10.13 -3.28 -0.65
N ALA A 115 -10.37 -4.52 -1.07
CA ALA A 115 -9.72 -5.12 -2.24
C ALA A 115 -10.10 -4.39 -3.53
N GLU A 116 -11.39 -4.10 -3.73
CA GLU A 116 -11.88 -3.32 -4.87
C GLU A 116 -11.19 -1.95 -4.97
N ALA A 117 -11.09 -1.22 -3.85
CA ALA A 117 -10.36 0.05 -3.81
C ALA A 117 -8.85 -0.12 -4.08
N ALA A 118 -8.24 -1.19 -3.56
CA ALA A 118 -6.83 -1.46 -3.79
C ALA A 118 -6.51 -1.78 -5.25
N HIS A 119 -7.34 -2.58 -5.91
CA HIS A 119 -7.20 -2.88 -7.34
C HIS A 119 -7.42 -1.63 -8.19
N ALA A 120 -8.46 -0.84 -7.90
CA ALA A 120 -8.70 0.41 -8.64
C ALA A 120 -7.53 1.40 -8.49
N ALA A 121 -6.95 1.52 -7.30
CA ALA A 121 -5.77 2.35 -7.07
C ALA A 121 -4.52 1.82 -7.80
N TYR A 122 -4.33 0.49 -7.83
CA TYR A 122 -3.27 -0.12 -8.62
C TYR A 122 -3.45 0.20 -10.10
N ASP A 123 -4.64 -0.03 -10.66
CA ASP A 123 -4.96 0.20 -12.07
C ASP A 123 -4.77 1.66 -12.48
N ASP A 124 -5.12 2.61 -11.61
CA ASP A 124 -4.86 4.04 -11.83
C ASP A 124 -3.34 4.32 -11.91
N LEU A 125 -2.54 3.89 -10.93
CA LEU A 125 -1.08 4.07 -10.95
C LEU A 125 -0.46 3.40 -12.19
N ALA A 126 -0.86 2.17 -12.43
CA ALA A 126 -0.51 1.36 -13.58
C ALA A 126 -0.76 2.10 -14.90
N SER A 127 -1.88 2.84 -15.03
CA SER A 127 -2.19 3.64 -16.22
C SER A 127 -1.29 4.87 -16.43
N ARG A 128 -0.67 5.40 -15.35
CA ARG A 128 0.08 6.67 -15.36
C ARG A 128 1.60 6.49 -15.30
N PHE A 129 2.09 5.32 -14.88
CA PHE A 129 3.51 5.03 -14.66
C PHE A 129 3.99 3.84 -15.51
N GLU A 130 5.27 3.84 -15.87
CA GLU A 130 5.88 2.75 -16.64
C GLU A 130 6.05 1.48 -15.81
N ILE A 131 6.34 1.66 -14.52
CA ILE A 131 6.51 0.57 -13.54
C ILE A 131 5.86 0.90 -12.20
N VAL A 132 5.14 -0.09 -11.66
CA VAL A 132 4.65 -0.06 -10.27
C VAL A 132 5.47 -1.05 -9.44
N VAL A 133 6.14 -0.55 -8.40
CA VAL A 133 6.87 -1.39 -7.43
C VAL A 133 5.96 -1.62 -6.24
N ALA A 134 5.38 -2.83 -6.18
CA ALA A 134 4.47 -3.24 -5.13
C ALA A 134 5.22 -3.84 -3.93
N GLU A 135 4.95 -3.35 -2.72
CA GLU A 135 5.46 -3.92 -1.48
C GLU A 135 4.45 -4.92 -0.90
N GLY A 136 4.77 -6.22 -0.93
CA GLY A 136 3.93 -7.27 -0.34
C GLY A 136 3.72 -7.09 1.18
N ALA A 137 2.60 -7.58 1.70
CA ALA A 137 2.28 -7.56 3.13
C ALA A 137 2.45 -8.95 3.75
N GLY A 138 3.00 -9.01 4.97
CA GLY A 138 3.24 -10.29 5.64
C GLY A 138 4.17 -11.20 4.84
N SER A 139 3.87 -12.50 4.85
CA SER A 139 4.52 -13.51 4.02
C SER A 139 3.54 -14.04 2.97
N PRO A 140 3.90 -14.06 1.67
CA PRO A 140 3.01 -14.64 0.65
C PRO A 140 2.86 -16.16 0.79
N SER A 141 3.65 -16.79 1.67
CA SER A 141 3.63 -18.24 1.93
C SER A 141 2.58 -18.63 2.97
N GLU A 142 1.80 -17.69 3.51
CA GLU A 142 0.68 -17.94 4.42
C GLU A 142 -0.52 -18.53 3.65
N ILE A 143 -0.39 -19.81 3.25
CA ILE A 143 -1.36 -20.50 2.38
C ILE A 143 -2.80 -20.48 2.91
N ASN A 144 -2.96 -20.36 4.23
CA ASN A 144 -4.25 -20.24 4.91
C ASN A 144 -4.97 -18.91 4.62
N LEU A 145 -4.26 -17.87 4.14
CA LEU A 145 -4.81 -16.57 3.81
C LEU A 145 -5.03 -16.37 2.31
N ARG A 146 -4.59 -17.32 1.48
CA ARG A 146 -4.55 -17.19 0.01
C ARG A 146 -5.91 -16.89 -0.63
N ALA A 147 -7.00 -17.43 -0.08
CA ALA A 147 -8.35 -17.24 -0.64
C ALA A 147 -8.84 -15.79 -0.60
N GLY A 148 -8.29 -14.95 0.29
CA GLY A 148 -8.64 -13.53 0.44
C GLY A 148 -7.44 -12.59 0.37
N ASP A 149 -6.32 -13.05 -0.17
CA ASP A 149 -5.09 -12.26 -0.29
C ASP A 149 -5.21 -11.31 -1.48
N TYR A 150 -5.53 -10.04 -1.21
CA TYR A 150 -5.44 -8.94 -2.20
C TYR A 150 -4.16 -8.09 -2.02
N VAL A 151 -3.25 -8.53 -1.14
CA VAL A 151 -2.11 -7.72 -0.66
C VAL A 151 -0.76 -8.26 -1.13
N ASN A 152 -0.74 -9.46 -1.74
CA ASN A 152 0.43 -10.03 -2.42
C ASN A 152 0.11 -10.56 -3.83
N MET A 153 -0.35 -11.80 -3.96
CA MET A 153 -0.44 -12.54 -5.25
C MET A 153 -1.88 -12.74 -5.76
N GLY A 154 -2.85 -12.09 -5.14
CA GLY A 154 -4.22 -11.91 -5.60
C GLY A 154 -4.61 -10.47 -5.44
#